data_AF-A0A946EPK4-F1
#
_entry.id   AF-A0A946EPK4-F1
#
_cell.length_a   1.000
_cell.length_b   1.000
_cell.length_c   1.000
_cell.angle_alpha   90.00
_cell.angle_beta   90.00
_cell.angle_gamma   90.00
#
_symmetry.space_group_name_H-M   'P 1'
#
loop_
_entity.id
_entity.type
_entity.pdbx_description
1 polymer ?
#
loop_
_entity_poly.entity_id
_entity_poly.type
_entity_poly.pdbx_seq_one_letter_code
_entity_poly.pdbx_strand_id
1 'polypeptide(L)'
;GDGTVTLIDCLAAPNPAGGTDCNANGILDSCDIAAGATDDNGNGILDQCETTPFIRGDADADGAINLVDAIAILIHLFSGGTIPCNDAADFDDDGALSLPDPIGLLDYMFSNGPAPPPPFPACGIDLTVDALECDSFAACP
;
A
#
# COMPACT_ATOMS: atom_id res chain seq x y z
N GLY A 1 -31.00 -9.65 7.53
CA GLY A 1 -29.77 -8.88 7.79
C GLY A 1 -30.15 -7.43 7.88
N ASP A 2 -29.80 -6.80 9.00
CA ASP A 2 -29.96 -5.38 9.31
C ASP A 2 -28.84 -4.50 8.73
N GLY A 3 -27.92 -5.09 7.97
CA GLY A 3 -26.86 -4.37 7.25
C GLY A 3 -25.60 -4.11 8.08
N THR A 4 -25.52 -4.63 9.30
CA THR A 4 -24.32 -4.58 10.13
C THR A 4 -23.71 -5.97 10.23
N VAL A 5 -22.48 -6.17 9.76
CA VAL A 5 -21.75 -7.43 9.96
C VAL A 5 -21.39 -7.53 11.44
N THR A 6 -22.00 -8.49 12.13
CA THR A 6 -21.72 -8.77 13.54
C THR A 6 -20.89 -10.05 13.68
N LEU A 7 -20.26 -10.24 14.84
CA LEU A 7 -19.61 -11.52 15.22
C LEU A 7 -20.53 -12.75 15.08
N ILE A 8 -21.86 -12.55 15.09
CA ILE A 8 -22.84 -13.63 14.88
C ILE A 8 -22.95 -13.99 13.38
N ASP A 9 -22.74 -13.03 12.47
CA ASP A 9 -22.78 -13.26 11.02
C ASP A 9 -21.56 -14.06 10.53
N CYS A 10 -20.39 -13.87 11.15
CA CYS A 10 -19.17 -14.62 10.85
C CYS A 10 -19.23 -16.12 11.22
N LEU A 11 -20.20 -16.52 12.04
CA LEU A 11 -20.37 -17.91 12.51
C LEU A 11 -21.47 -18.69 11.76
N ALA A 12 -22.23 -18.02 10.88
CA ALA A 12 -23.50 -18.54 10.38
C ALA A 12 -23.49 -19.13 8.96
N ALA A 13 -22.51 -18.84 8.10
CA ALA A 13 -22.30 -19.51 6.80
C ALA A 13 -21.05 -18.97 6.10
N PRO A 14 -20.39 -19.75 5.22
CA PRO A 14 -19.42 -19.18 4.28
C PRO A 14 -20.15 -18.20 3.35
N ASN A 15 -19.65 -16.97 3.28
CA ASN A 15 -20.17 -15.77 2.58
C ASN A 15 -21.59 -15.93 1.96
N PRO A 16 -22.69 -15.82 2.74
CA PRO A 16 -24.05 -15.92 2.20
C PRO A 16 -24.56 -14.58 1.59
N ALA A 17 -23.77 -13.50 1.64
CA ALA A 17 -24.29 -12.14 1.56
C ALA A 17 -23.46 -11.16 0.73
N GLY A 18 -22.74 -11.61 -0.31
CA GLY A 18 -22.13 -10.69 -1.30
C GLY A 18 -21.22 -9.61 -0.70
N GLY A 19 -20.66 -9.84 0.49
CA GLY A 19 -19.62 -9.02 1.06
C GLY A 19 -18.27 -9.39 0.44
N THR A 20 -17.29 -8.49 0.58
CA THR A 20 -15.93 -8.69 0.09
C THR A 20 -15.29 -9.88 0.82
N ASP A 21 -14.76 -10.81 0.03
CA ASP A 21 -13.98 -12.00 0.43
C ASP A 21 -12.87 -12.09 -0.62
N CYS A 22 -11.85 -11.26 -0.44
CA CYS A 22 -10.82 -11.03 -1.44
C CYS A 22 -9.82 -12.19 -1.52
N ASN A 23 -9.58 -12.88 -0.40
CA ASN A 23 -8.69 -14.03 -0.32
C ASN A 23 -9.39 -15.36 -0.71
N ALA A 24 -10.70 -15.31 -0.96
CA ALA A 24 -11.55 -16.43 -1.38
C ALA A 24 -11.52 -17.63 -0.43
N ASN A 25 -11.29 -17.41 0.87
CA ASN A 25 -11.27 -18.47 1.88
C ASN A 25 -12.70 -18.84 2.35
N GLY A 26 -13.74 -18.12 1.88
CA GLY A 26 -15.14 -18.32 2.22
C GLY A 26 -15.60 -17.56 3.48
N ILE A 27 -14.71 -16.80 4.11
CA ILE A 27 -14.94 -15.89 5.24
C ILE A 27 -14.90 -14.48 4.67
N LEU A 28 -15.80 -13.60 5.13
CA LEU A 28 -15.77 -12.20 4.71
C LEU A 28 -14.51 -11.51 5.24
N ASP A 29 -13.95 -10.55 4.51
CA ASP A 29 -12.76 -9.78 4.94
C ASP A 29 -12.99 -9.15 6.32
N SER A 30 -14.17 -8.57 6.55
CA SER A 30 -14.56 -8.03 7.87
C SER A 30 -14.51 -9.06 9.03
N CYS A 31 -14.72 -10.34 8.71
CA CYS A 31 -14.62 -11.43 9.67
C CYS A 31 -13.17 -11.91 9.84
N ASP A 32 -12.37 -11.90 8.77
CA ASP A 32 -10.93 -12.15 8.83
C ASP A 32 -10.23 -11.09 9.68
N ILE A 33 -10.58 -9.80 9.49
CA ILE A 33 -10.08 -8.68 10.30
C ILE A 33 -10.48 -8.86 11.78
N ALA A 34 -11.74 -9.19 12.05
CA ALA A 34 -12.19 -9.47 13.42
C ALA A 34 -11.49 -10.70 14.05
N ALA A 35 -11.01 -11.63 13.22
CA ALA A 35 -10.22 -12.79 13.63
C ALA A 35 -8.71 -12.48 13.76
N GLY A 36 -8.27 -11.27 13.38
CA GLY A 36 -6.89 -10.79 13.53
C GLY A 36 -6.07 -10.80 12.24
N ALA A 37 -6.70 -10.87 11.06
CA ALA A 37 -6.02 -10.50 9.82
C ALA A 37 -5.74 -8.99 9.78
N THR A 38 -4.70 -8.59 9.05
CA THR A 38 -4.24 -7.21 8.96
C THR A 38 -5.16 -6.36 8.05
N ASP A 39 -5.40 -5.13 8.49
CA ASP A 39 -6.19 -4.04 7.87
C ASP A 39 -5.62 -2.76 8.51
N ASP A 40 -4.40 -2.39 8.11
CA ASP A 40 -3.61 -1.36 8.80
C ASP A 40 -4.14 0.08 8.52
N ASN A 41 -4.69 0.37 7.34
CA ASN A 41 -5.47 1.61 7.09
C ASN A 41 -6.89 1.61 7.67
N GLY A 42 -7.46 0.45 8.03
CA GLY A 42 -8.84 0.37 8.52
C GLY A 42 -9.89 0.63 7.44
N ASN A 43 -9.57 0.39 6.17
CA ASN A 43 -10.50 0.55 5.05
C ASN A 43 -11.46 -0.66 4.92
N GLY A 44 -11.21 -1.73 5.69
CA GLY A 44 -12.05 -2.92 5.74
C GLY A 44 -11.76 -3.95 4.63
N ILE A 45 -10.68 -3.76 3.90
CA ILE A 45 -10.06 -4.71 2.96
C ILE A 45 -8.80 -5.25 3.66
N LEU A 46 -8.46 -6.51 3.42
CA LEU A 46 -7.22 -7.07 3.97
C LEU A 46 -6.01 -6.48 3.24
N ASP A 47 -4.90 -6.21 3.95
CA ASP A 47 -3.67 -5.69 3.34
C ASP A 47 -3.17 -6.60 2.20
N GLN A 48 -3.24 -7.92 2.39
CA GLN A 48 -2.88 -8.92 1.36
C GLN A 48 -3.76 -8.86 0.09
N CYS A 49 -4.85 -8.10 0.13
CA CYS A 49 -5.79 -7.91 -0.96
C CYS A 49 -5.73 -6.50 -1.55
N GLU A 50 -4.86 -5.63 -1.01
CA GLU A 50 -4.58 -4.36 -1.62
C GLU A 50 -3.78 -4.59 -2.91
N THR A 51 -4.34 -4.09 -4.00
CA THR A 51 -3.84 -4.36 -5.36
C THR A 51 -3.71 -3.07 -6.16
N THR A 52 -3.66 -1.93 -5.47
CA THR A 52 -3.47 -0.63 -6.11
C THR A 52 -2.10 -0.61 -6.79
N PRO A 53 -2.04 -0.48 -8.13
CA PRO A 53 -0.77 -0.43 -8.81
C PRO A 53 -0.08 0.92 -8.58
N PHE A 54 1.24 0.91 -8.42
CA PHE A 54 2.07 2.10 -8.26
C PHE A 54 3.44 1.92 -8.93
N ILE A 55 4.26 2.97 -8.90
CA ILE A 55 5.67 2.94 -9.33
C ILE A 55 6.53 3.26 -8.10
N ARG A 56 7.39 2.31 -7.68
CA ARG A 56 8.29 2.51 -6.54
C ARG A 56 9.29 3.62 -6.85
N GLY A 57 9.33 4.61 -5.96
CA GLY A 57 10.12 5.84 -6.09
C GLY A 57 9.38 7.04 -6.70
N ASP A 58 8.13 6.91 -7.14
CA ASP A 58 7.25 8.01 -7.61
C ASP A 58 6.29 8.39 -6.47
N ALA A 59 6.83 9.12 -5.49
CA ALA A 59 6.16 9.41 -4.23
C ALA A 59 5.11 10.52 -4.33
N ASP A 60 5.15 11.37 -5.36
CA ASP A 60 4.08 12.34 -5.61
C ASP A 60 3.00 11.85 -6.61
N ALA A 61 3.18 10.63 -7.12
CA ALA A 61 2.27 9.91 -8.02
C ALA A 61 2.00 10.65 -9.34
N ASP A 62 2.99 11.40 -9.85
CA ASP A 62 2.90 12.14 -11.11
C ASP A 62 3.27 11.30 -12.35
N GLY A 63 3.77 10.08 -12.13
CA GLY A 63 4.16 9.11 -13.16
C GLY A 63 5.63 9.20 -13.56
N ALA A 64 6.42 10.07 -12.93
CA ALA A 64 7.80 10.30 -13.29
C ALA A 64 8.72 10.37 -12.07
N ILE A 65 9.62 9.40 -11.94
CA ILE A 65 10.65 9.42 -10.90
C ILE A 65 11.65 10.56 -11.13
N ASN A 66 11.63 11.52 -10.21
CA ASN A 66 12.39 12.74 -10.27
C ASN A 66 12.71 13.33 -8.88
N LEU A 67 13.23 14.57 -8.83
CA LEU A 67 13.67 15.18 -7.58
C LEU A 67 12.50 15.55 -6.66
N VAL A 68 11.32 15.78 -7.24
CA VAL A 68 10.11 16.16 -6.49
C VAL A 68 9.68 15.00 -5.59
N ASP A 69 9.85 13.75 -6.00
CA ASP A 69 9.56 12.56 -5.20
C ASP A 69 10.41 12.51 -3.92
N ALA A 70 11.73 12.66 -4.04
CA ALA A 70 12.63 12.69 -2.88
C ALA A 70 12.27 13.84 -1.91
N ILE A 71 11.83 14.98 -2.45
CA ILE A 71 11.36 16.11 -1.64
C ILE A 71 10.02 15.76 -0.96
N ALA A 72 9.09 15.10 -1.64
CA ALA A 72 7.81 14.68 -1.07
C ALA A 72 8.01 13.76 0.13
N ILE A 73 8.91 12.77 0.02
CA ILE A 73 9.27 11.87 1.13
C ILE A 73 9.83 12.66 2.32
N LEU A 74 10.76 13.61 2.08
CA LEU A 74 11.31 14.44 3.15
C LEU A 74 10.26 15.35 3.82
N ILE A 75 9.30 15.90 3.04
CA ILE A 75 8.21 16.70 3.58
C ILE A 75 7.28 15.82 4.44
N HIS A 76 7.02 14.57 4.03
CA HIS A 76 6.26 13.61 4.84
C HIS A 76 6.96 13.36 6.19
N LEU A 77 8.23 12.97 6.16
CA LEU A 77 9.00 12.60 7.34
C LEU A 77 9.19 13.74 8.35
N PHE A 78 9.41 14.97 7.88
CA PHE A 78 9.83 16.07 8.76
C PHE A 78 8.85 17.24 8.85
N SER A 79 7.87 17.32 7.95
CA SER A 79 6.93 18.44 7.88
C SER A 79 5.46 18.02 7.88
N GLY A 80 5.17 16.72 8.00
CA GLY A 80 3.79 16.20 8.02
C GLY A 80 3.08 16.31 6.67
N GLY A 81 3.83 16.28 5.57
CA GLY A 81 3.25 16.13 4.24
C GLY A 81 2.50 14.81 4.09
N THR A 82 1.52 14.78 3.20
CA THR A 82 0.80 13.56 2.83
C THR A 82 1.43 12.95 1.59
N ILE A 83 1.56 11.63 1.56
CA ILE A 83 1.97 10.85 0.39
C ILE A 83 0.75 10.06 -0.07
N PRO A 84 0.44 9.99 -1.38
CA PRO A 84 -0.73 9.26 -1.89
C PRO A 84 -0.63 7.74 -1.73
N CYS A 85 0.59 7.21 -1.75
CA CYS A 85 0.90 5.79 -1.73
C CYS A 85 2.22 5.61 -0.98
N ASN A 86 2.14 5.04 0.22
CA ASN A 86 3.30 4.91 1.09
C ASN A 86 4.29 3.89 0.52
N ASP A 87 3.84 2.84 -0.16
CA ASP A 87 4.75 1.88 -0.82
C ASP A 87 5.55 2.51 -1.96
N ALA A 88 5.01 3.53 -2.63
CA ALA A 88 5.77 4.26 -3.64
C ALA A 88 6.90 5.09 -3.01
N ALA A 89 6.74 5.49 -1.75
CA ALA A 89 7.71 6.27 -1.00
C ALA A 89 8.72 5.39 -0.23
N ASP A 90 8.41 4.12 0.02
CA ASP A 90 9.35 3.13 0.53
C ASP A 90 10.23 2.64 -0.64
N PHE A 91 11.37 3.29 -0.78
CA PHE A 91 12.23 3.11 -1.94
C PHE A 91 13.03 1.80 -1.84
N ASP A 92 13.45 1.42 -0.63
CA ASP A 92 14.24 0.20 -0.43
C ASP A 92 13.42 -1.03 -0.02
N ASP A 93 12.09 -0.88 0.07
CA ASP A 93 11.11 -1.95 0.26
C ASP A 93 11.37 -2.70 1.58
N ASP A 94 11.67 -1.94 2.63
CA ASP A 94 11.98 -2.46 3.97
C ASP A 94 10.78 -2.44 4.93
N GLY A 95 9.63 -1.93 4.46
CA GLY A 95 8.38 -1.79 5.19
C GLY A 95 8.37 -0.60 6.13
N ALA A 96 9.27 0.38 5.94
CA ALA A 96 9.36 1.56 6.81
C ALA A 96 9.76 2.85 6.07
N LEU A 97 8.81 3.79 6.00
CA LEU A 97 9.10 5.16 5.56
C LEU A 97 10.09 5.87 6.50
N SER A 98 11.31 6.06 6.01
CA SER A 98 12.45 6.52 6.77
C SER A 98 13.47 7.31 5.93
N LEU A 99 14.56 7.76 6.56
CA LEU A 99 15.59 8.56 5.87
C LEU A 99 16.34 7.82 4.74
N PRO A 100 16.60 6.50 4.83
CA PRO A 100 17.07 5.70 3.71
C PRO A 100 16.31 5.91 2.40
N ASP A 101 14.99 6.09 2.42
CA ASP A 101 14.19 6.18 1.19
C ASP A 101 14.54 7.34 0.26
N PRO A 102 14.47 8.62 0.71
CA PRO A 102 14.84 9.73 -0.16
C PRO A 102 16.34 9.70 -0.49
N ILE A 103 17.18 9.08 0.34
CA ILE A 103 18.62 8.94 0.06
C ILE A 103 18.85 7.92 -1.06
N GLY A 104 18.21 6.75 -1.00
CA GLY A 104 18.29 5.70 -2.00
C GLY A 104 17.79 6.18 -3.36
N LEU A 105 16.68 6.91 -3.37
CA LEU A 105 16.13 7.53 -4.57
C LEU A 105 17.11 8.53 -5.21
N LEU A 106 17.70 9.42 -4.41
CA LEU A 106 18.70 10.38 -4.90
C LEU A 106 19.97 9.68 -5.39
N ASP A 107 20.40 8.60 -4.74
CA ASP A 107 21.56 7.80 -5.16
C ASP A 107 21.32 7.12 -6.51
N TYR A 108 20.13 6.53 -6.70
CA TYR A 108 19.70 5.99 -7.99
C TYR A 108 19.75 7.07 -9.09
N MET A 109 19.20 8.25 -8.83
CA MET A 109 19.10 9.33 -9.82
C MET A 109 20.44 9.97 -10.19
N PHE A 110 21.32 10.19 -9.21
CA PHE A 110 22.48 11.07 -9.38
C PHE A 110 23.84 10.38 -9.21
N SER A 111 23.87 9.19 -8.62
CA SER A 111 25.12 8.48 -8.27
C SER A 111 25.25 7.12 -8.95
N ASN A 112 24.30 6.73 -9.81
CA ASN A 112 24.19 5.37 -10.36
C ASN A 112 24.00 4.30 -9.26
N GLY A 113 23.24 4.63 -8.23
CA GLY A 113 22.76 3.67 -7.25
C GLY A 113 21.91 2.57 -7.89
N PRO A 114 21.60 1.49 -7.14
CA PRO A 114 20.71 0.44 -7.62
C PRO A 114 19.31 1.00 -7.92
N ALA A 115 18.64 0.43 -8.92
CA ALA A 115 17.20 0.65 -9.10
C ALA A 115 16.44 0.06 -7.90
N PRO A 116 15.27 0.63 -7.53
CA PRO A 116 14.48 0.09 -6.44
C PRO A 116 13.94 -1.31 -6.78
N PRO A 117 13.55 -2.10 -5.78
CA PRO A 117 12.79 -3.33 -5.98
C PRO A 117 11.50 -3.07 -6.79
N PRO A 118 10.90 -4.11 -7.40
CA PRO A 118 9.58 -3.97 -8.02
C PRO A 118 8.54 -3.39 -7.05
N PRO A 119 7.52 -2.65 -7.53
CA PRO A 119 7.21 -2.36 -8.93
C PRO A 119 7.98 -1.15 -9.51
N PHE A 120 8.87 -1.40 -10.47
CA PHE A 120 9.66 -0.36 -11.15
C PHE A 120 10.17 -0.88 -12.51
N PRO A 121 10.25 -0.06 -13.58
CA PRO A 121 9.82 1.35 -13.71
C PRO A 121 8.37 1.50 -14.18
N ALA A 122 7.62 0.41 -14.23
CA ALA A 122 6.22 0.39 -14.66
C ALA A 122 5.31 0.11 -13.47
N CYS A 123 4.06 0.55 -13.59
CA CYS A 123 3.01 0.24 -12.63
C CYS A 123 2.96 -1.26 -12.31
N GLY A 124 2.87 -1.57 -11.03
CA GLY A 124 2.67 -2.92 -10.52
C GLY A 124 2.18 -2.88 -9.08
N ILE A 125 1.78 -4.03 -8.56
CA ILE A 125 1.37 -4.17 -7.17
C ILE A 125 2.58 -4.44 -6.28
N ASP A 126 2.46 -4.12 -5.01
CA ASP A 126 3.41 -4.60 -4.02
C ASP A 126 3.28 -6.13 -3.84
N LEU A 127 4.40 -6.82 -3.72
CA LEU A 127 4.46 -8.27 -3.51
C LEU A 127 5.05 -8.64 -2.14
N THR A 128 5.35 -7.62 -1.33
CA THR A 128 6.04 -7.72 -0.04
C THR A 128 5.18 -7.14 1.07
N VAL A 129 3.90 -7.56 1.11
CA VAL A 129 2.88 -7.15 2.09
C VAL A 129 3.47 -6.76 3.45
N ASP A 130 3.33 -5.48 3.76
CA ASP A 130 3.69 -4.88 5.04
C ASP A 130 2.62 -3.87 5.49
N ALA A 131 2.96 -2.96 6.41
CA ALA A 131 2.03 -2.00 7.01
C ALA A 131 1.90 -0.69 6.21
N LEU A 132 2.74 -0.53 5.18
CA LEU A 132 2.64 0.52 4.20
C LEU A 132 1.68 0.05 3.10
N GLU A 133 0.97 1.03 2.56
CA GLU A 133 -0.18 0.77 1.72
C GLU A 133 -0.34 1.87 0.67
N CYS A 134 -1.16 1.58 -0.33
CA CYS A 134 -1.49 2.48 -1.42
C CYS A 134 -2.99 2.58 -1.64
N ASP A 135 -3.62 3.55 -0.98
CA ASP A 135 -5.04 3.87 -1.18
C ASP A 135 -5.35 4.26 -2.62
N SER A 136 -4.46 5.04 -3.25
CA SER A 136 -4.64 5.48 -4.63
C SER A 136 -3.33 5.95 -5.26
N PHE A 137 -3.19 5.70 -6.56
CA PHE A 137 -2.05 6.16 -7.34
C PHE A 137 -2.50 6.76 -8.67
N ALA A 138 -2.46 8.09 -8.81
CA ALA A 138 -3.08 8.78 -9.95
C ALA A 138 -2.45 8.41 -11.31
N ALA A 139 -1.17 8.05 -11.33
CA ALA A 139 -0.46 7.68 -12.55
C ALA A 139 -0.67 6.22 -13.00
N CYS A 140 -1.30 5.38 -12.18
CA CYS A 140 -1.55 3.98 -12.50
C CYS A 140 -3.08 3.71 -12.56
N PRO A 141 -3.59 3.08 -13.64
CA PRO A 141 -5.01 2.87 -13.87
C PRO A 141 -5.60 1.66 -13.14
#